data_AF-A0A1I2DZ52-F1
#
_entry.id   AF-A0A1I2DZ52-F1
#
_cell.length_a   1.000
_cell.length_b   1.000
_cell.length_c   1.000
_cell.angle_alpha   90.00
_cell.angle_beta   90.00
_cell.angle_gamma   90.00
#
_symmetry.space_group_name_H-M   'P 1'
#
loop_
_entity.id
_entity.type
_entity.pdbx_description
1 polymer ?
#
loop_
_entity_poly.entity_id
_entity_poly.type
_entity_poly.pdbx_seq_one_letter_code
_entity_poly.pdbx_strand_id
1 'polypeptide(L)'
;MINEYIEKVVVHEATGGRQGKNRKQQVDVYFNFIGNCQVPHNKKTINTCNYIAKVVYLKKQNENIYHMKNRIKEIRKEKKITQQELVNGLDITRQYVSLIEKNGESEPPSLKVANSIATKLGVCIYRMFDLDGKETYSCKNCKC
;
A
#
# COMPACT_ATOMS: atom_id res chain seq x y z
N MET A 1 2.67 -11.96 0.03
CA MET A 1 2.88 -11.83 -1.44
C MET A 1 3.04 -13.22 -2.07
N ILE A 2 2.76 -13.43 -3.37
CA ILE A 2 2.80 -14.79 -3.99
C ILE A 2 4.14 -15.53 -3.80
N ASN A 3 5.23 -14.78 -3.69
CA ASN A 3 6.58 -15.30 -3.50
C ASN A 3 6.78 -16.05 -2.16
N GLU A 4 5.98 -15.75 -1.14
CA GLU A 4 6.07 -16.41 0.19
C GLU A 4 5.58 -17.87 0.14
N TYR A 5 4.80 -18.22 -0.88
CA TYR A 5 4.23 -19.56 -1.03
C TYR A 5 5.01 -20.43 -2.02
N ILE A 6 6.08 -19.90 -2.63
CA ILE A 6 6.90 -20.65 -3.59
C ILE A 6 7.85 -21.55 -2.80
N GLU A 7 7.66 -22.85 -2.92
CA GLU A 7 8.51 -23.87 -2.30
C GLU A 7 9.82 -24.01 -3.07
N LYS A 8 9.72 -24.16 -4.39
CA LYS A 8 10.88 -24.28 -5.28
C LYS A 8 10.53 -23.88 -6.71
N VAL A 9 11.53 -23.39 -7.43
CA VAL A 9 11.46 -23.12 -8.87
C VAL A 9 12.46 -24.02 -9.57
N VAL A 10 12.01 -24.82 -10.53
CA VAL A 10 12.86 -25.70 -11.33
C VAL A 10 12.90 -25.14 -12.74
N VAL A 11 14.11 -24.81 -13.20
CA VAL A 11 14.35 -24.31 -14.56
C VAL A 11 15.00 -25.43 -15.36
N HIS A 12 14.35 -25.84 -16.43
CA HIS A 12 14.86 -26.89 -17.32
C HIS A 12 15.77 -26.30 -18.39
N GLU A 13 16.60 -27.16 -18.97
CA GLU A 13 17.44 -26.78 -20.11
C GLU A 13 16.59 -26.27 -21.27
N ALA A 14 17.05 -25.19 -21.88
CA ALA A 14 16.36 -24.62 -23.02
C ALA A 14 16.43 -25.61 -24.20
N THR A 15 15.27 -25.95 -24.76
CA THR A 15 15.17 -26.82 -25.92
C THR A 15 14.98 -25.99 -27.19
N GLY A 16 15.66 -26.37 -28.25
CA GLY A 16 15.67 -25.67 -29.54
C GLY A 16 17.02 -25.04 -29.90
N GLY A 17 17.10 -24.46 -31.10
CA GLY A 17 18.33 -23.88 -31.64
C GLY A 17 18.87 -22.69 -30.83
N ARG A 18 20.19 -22.44 -30.96
CA ARG A 18 20.92 -21.40 -30.21
C ARG A 18 20.41 -19.97 -30.46
N GLN A 19 19.73 -19.71 -31.58
CA GLN A 19 19.11 -18.42 -31.89
C GLN A 19 17.75 -18.62 -32.59
N GLY A 20 16.73 -17.88 -32.14
CA GLY A 20 15.47 -17.71 -32.87
C GLY A 20 14.20 -17.93 -32.05
N LYS A 21 13.07 -17.49 -32.62
CA LYS A 21 11.66 -17.61 -32.16
C LYS A 21 11.23 -19.00 -31.65
N ASN A 22 12.05 -20.02 -31.87
CA ASN A 22 11.79 -21.43 -31.54
C ASN A 22 12.49 -21.92 -30.27
N ARG A 23 13.33 -21.11 -29.61
CA ARG A 23 13.90 -21.46 -28.29
C ARG A 23 12.77 -21.48 -27.26
N LYS A 24 12.55 -22.63 -26.63
CA LYS A 24 11.59 -22.79 -25.52
C LYS A 24 12.35 -23.12 -24.26
N GLN A 25 11.92 -22.55 -23.15
CA GLN A 25 12.45 -22.88 -21.83
C GLN A 25 11.29 -23.20 -20.92
N GLN A 26 11.35 -24.37 -20.30
CA GLN A 26 10.35 -24.80 -19.33
C GLN A 26 10.78 -24.38 -17.94
N VAL A 27 9.85 -23.81 -17.19
CA VAL A 27 10.03 -23.43 -15.78
C VAL A 27 8.84 -23.99 -15.01
N ASP A 28 9.12 -24.85 -14.04
CA ASP A 28 8.12 -25.41 -13.15
C ASP A 28 8.22 -24.70 -11.79
N VAL A 29 7.10 -24.18 -11.29
CA VAL A 29 7.03 -23.49 -10.00
C VAL A 29 6.17 -24.32 -9.05
N TYR A 30 6.75 -24.70 -7.92
CA TYR A 30 6.09 -25.50 -6.89
C TYR A 30 5.67 -24.57 -5.75
N PHE A 31 4.42 -24.69 -5.33
CA PHE A 31 3.88 -23.92 -4.22
C PHE A 31 3.62 -24.85 -3.04
N ASN A 32 4.00 -24.44 -1.84
CA ASN A 32 3.70 -25.16 -0.62
C ASN A 32 2.37 -24.64 -0.06
N PHE A 33 1.27 -25.36 -0.31
CA PHE A 33 -0.06 -24.96 0.15
C PHE A 33 -0.71 -26.09 0.96
N ILE A 34 -1.20 -25.77 2.16
CA ILE A 34 -1.81 -26.73 3.11
C ILE A 34 -3.33 -26.89 2.85
N GLY A 35 -3.89 -26.25 1.82
CA GLY A 35 -5.32 -26.28 1.49
C GLY A 35 -5.64 -27.04 0.19
N ASN A 36 -6.88 -27.54 0.08
CA ASN A 36 -7.40 -28.12 -1.18
C ASN A 36 -7.42 -27.04 -2.28
N CYS A 37 -6.48 -27.11 -3.21
CA CYS A 37 -6.45 -26.26 -4.40
C CYS A 37 -7.28 -26.91 -5.52
N GLN A 38 -8.41 -26.31 -5.89
CA GLN A 38 -9.18 -26.73 -7.06
C GLN A 38 -8.67 -25.99 -8.30
N VAL A 39 -7.89 -26.69 -9.14
CA VAL A 39 -7.49 -26.17 -10.45
C VAL A 39 -8.71 -26.24 -11.38
N PRO A 40 -9.20 -25.12 -11.96
CA PRO A 40 -10.35 -25.16 -12.86
C PRO A 40 -9.96 -25.83 -14.21
N HIS A 41 -10.57 -26.98 -14.52
CA HIS A 41 -10.21 -27.84 -15.66
C HIS A 41 -10.92 -27.48 -16.99
N ASN A 42 -11.79 -26.47 -17.02
CA ASN A 42 -12.62 -26.16 -18.19
C ASN A 42 -12.39 -24.71 -18.68
N LYS A 43 -12.13 -24.56 -19.98
CA LYS A 43 -11.94 -23.26 -20.68
C LYS A 43 -13.08 -22.28 -20.44
N LYS A 44 -14.34 -22.74 -20.32
CA LYS A 44 -15.49 -21.88 -20.00
C LYS A 44 -15.33 -21.30 -18.58
N THR A 45 -15.00 -22.13 -17.61
CA THR A 45 -14.77 -21.74 -16.21
C THR A 45 -13.58 -20.78 -16.09
N ILE A 46 -12.50 -21.00 -16.86
CA ILE A 46 -11.34 -20.09 -16.93
C ILE A 46 -11.75 -18.70 -17.42
N ASN A 47 -12.57 -18.61 -18.47
CA ASN A 47 -13.03 -17.32 -19.00
C ASN A 47 -13.93 -16.58 -18.00
N THR A 48 -14.81 -17.30 -17.30
CA THR A 48 -15.65 -16.72 -16.25
C THR A 48 -14.81 -16.25 -15.06
N CYS A 49 -13.84 -17.05 -14.60
CA CYS A 49 -12.91 -16.68 -13.54
C CYS A 49 -12.04 -15.47 -13.94
N ASN A 50 -11.58 -15.39 -15.19
CA ASN A 50 -10.83 -14.24 -15.70
C ASN A 50 -11.68 -12.97 -15.76
N TYR A 51 -12.95 -13.09 -16.16
CA TYR A 51 -13.89 -11.97 -16.12
C TYR A 51 -14.16 -11.51 -14.68
N ILE A 52 -14.43 -12.44 -13.75
CA ILE A 52 -14.62 -12.13 -12.33
C ILE A 52 -13.37 -11.50 -11.74
N ALA A 53 -12.18 -12.06 -11.99
CA ALA A 53 -10.91 -11.50 -11.53
C ALA A 53 -10.68 -10.09 -12.09
N LYS A 54 -11.01 -9.85 -13.37
CA LYS A 54 -10.92 -8.53 -14.00
C LYS A 54 -11.94 -7.55 -13.41
N VAL A 55 -13.18 -7.97 -13.15
CA VAL A 55 -14.21 -7.15 -12.51
C VAL A 55 -13.84 -6.82 -11.06
N VAL A 56 -13.31 -7.77 -10.31
CA VAL A 56 -12.81 -7.56 -8.94
C VAL A 56 -11.62 -6.61 -8.96
N TYR A 57 -10.67 -6.79 -9.88
CA TYR A 57 -9.52 -5.90 -10.06
C TYR A 57 -9.95 -4.48 -10.43
N LEU A 58 -10.87 -4.32 -11.39
CA LEU A 58 -11.38 -3.01 -11.81
C LEU A 58 -12.25 -2.34 -10.74
N LYS A 59 -13.02 -3.11 -9.95
CA LYS A 59 -13.72 -2.60 -8.76
C LYS A 59 -12.72 -2.08 -7.71
N LYS A 60 -11.60 -2.79 -7.50
CA LYS A 60 -10.53 -2.37 -6.58
C LYS A 60 -9.82 -1.09 -7.03
N GLN A 61 -9.77 -0.82 -8.33
CA GLN A 61 -9.23 0.43 -8.89
C GLN A 61 -10.24 1.60 -8.82
N ASN A 62 -11.53 1.32 -8.69
CA ASN A 62 -12.61 2.30 -8.54
C ASN A 62 -12.99 2.59 -7.09
N GLU A 63 -12.37 1.95 -6.09
CA GLU A 63 -12.45 2.36 -4.67
C GLU A 63 -11.56 3.58 -4.40
N ASN A 64 -11.79 4.64 -5.18
CA ASN A 64 -11.30 5.98 -4.92
C ASN A 64 -12.35 6.76 -4.11
N ILE A 65 -12.95 6.13 -3.08
CA ILE A 65 -14.13 6.68 -2.39
C ILE A 65 -13.85 7.20 -0.97
N TYR A 66 -12.66 6.98 -0.42
CA TYR A 66 -12.23 7.61 0.83
C TYR A 66 -10.75 7.96 0.77
N HIS A 67 -10.46 9.06 0.09
CA HIS A 67 -9.12 9.60 0.07
C HIS A 67 -8.86 10.33 1.40
N MET A 68 -8.29 9.62 2.38
CA MET A 68 -7.85 10.23 3.63
C MET A 68 -6.97 11.44 3.33
N LYS A 69 -7.32 12.62 3.85
CA LYS A 69 -6.52 13.84 3.64
C LYS A 69 -5.51 14.00 4.77
N ASN A 70 -4.27 14.29 4.39
CA ASN A 70 -3.17 14.58 5.32
C ASN A 70 -2.93 16.10 5.42
N ARG A 71 -3.06 16.67 6.62
CA ARG A 71 -2.89 18.11 6.90
C ARG A 71 -1.59 18.46 7.64
N ILE A 72 -0.65 17.52 7.74
CA ILE A 72 0.63 17.72 8.46
C ILE A 72 1.33 19.01 7.98
N LYS A 73 1.42 19.20 6.66
CA LYS A 73 2.10 20.36 6.06
C LYS A 73 1.44 21.69 6.42
N GLU A 74 0.11 21.73 6.46
CA GLU A 74 -0.68 22.92 6.81
C GLU A 74 -0.44 23.28 8.28
N ILE A 75 -0.66 22.33 9.18
CA ILE A 75 -0.47 22.51 10.63
C ILE A 75 0.98 22.88 10.96
N ARG A 76 1.95 22.26 10.29
CA ARG A 76 3.37 22.57 10.47
C ARG A 76 3.69 24.03 10.09
N LYS A 77 3.12 24.52 8.98
CA LYS A 77 3.27 25.91 8.54
C LYS A 77 2.55 26.89 9.47
N GLU A 78 1.36 26.56 9.95
CA GLU A 78 0.64 27.36 10.97
C GLU A 78 1.49 27.56 12.23
N LYS A 79 2.19 26.50 12.66
CA LYS A 79 3.08 26.53 13.83
C LYS A 79 4.47 27.09 13.55
N LYS A 80 4.76 27.49 12.30
CA LYS A 80 6.03 28.08 11.86
C LYS A 80 7.27 27.22 12.19
N ILE A 81 7.13 25.89 12.17
CA ILE A 81 8.26 24.97 12.39
C ILE A 81 8.74 24.36 11.06
N THR A 82 10.03 24.07 10.99
CA THR A 82 10.66 23.37 9.88
C THR A 82 10.36 21.86 9.94
N GLN A 83 10.57 21.16 8.82
CA GLN A 83 10.47 19.69 8.81
C GLN A 83 11.49 19.05 9.76
N GLN A 84 12.66 19.67 9.92
CA GLN A 84 13.69 19.18 10.83
C GLN A 84 13.24 19.32 12.29
N GLU A 85 12.70 20.47 12.67
CA GLU A 85 12.19 20.69 14.03
C GLU A 85 11.01 19.78 14.38
N LEU A 86 10.18 19.42 13.39
CA LEU A 86 9.11 18.44 13.59
C LEU A 86 9.67 17.06 13.97
N VAL A 87 10.75 16.61 13.33
CA VAL A 87 11.32 15.28 13.61
C VAL A 87 12.28 15.24 14.79
N ASN A 88 12.74 16.40 15.29
CA ASN A 88 13.68 16.44 16.40
C ASN A 88 13.11 15.73 17.64
N GLY A 89 13.78 14.68 18.10
CA GLY A 89 13.35 13.86 19.24
C GLY A 89 12.26 12.85 18.92
N LEU A 90 11.92 12.64 17.64
CA LEU A 90 11.11 11.53 17.17
C LEU A 90 12.01 10.48 16.49
N ASP A 91 11.59 9.22 16.53
CA ASP A 91 12.27 8.12 15.82
C ASP A 91 11.90 8.07 14.33
N ILE A 92 11.95 9.22 13.67
CA ILE A 92 11.67 9.39 12.23
C ILE A 92 12.63 10.39 11.61
N THR A 93 12.88 10.23 10.32
CA THR A 93 13.81 11.10 9.58
C THR A 93 13.08 12.27 8.91
N ARG A 94 13.80 13.36 8.66
CA ARG A 94 13.27 14.50 7.88
C ARG A 94 12.81 14.05 6.48
N GLN A 95 13.52 13.12 5.86
CA GLN A 95 13.20 12.55 4.55
C GLN A 95 11.83 11.85 4.58
N TYR A 96 11.54 11.11 5.65
CA TYR A 96 10.24 10.49 5.87
C TYR A 96 9.12 11.54 5.93
N VAL A 97 9.33 12.64 6.68
CA VAL A 97 8.37 13.76 6.70
C VAL A 97 8.21 14.42 5.33
N SER A 98 9.30 14.56 4.57
CA SER A 98 9.21 15.10 3.21
C SER A 98 8.42 14.20 2.27
N LEU A 99 8.44 12.87 2.46
CA LEU A 99 7.65 11.92 1.67
C LEU A 99 6.17 12.06 1.98
N ILE A 100 5.78 12.05 3.27
CA ILE A 100 4.37 12.16 3.68
C ILE A 100 3.75 13.53 3.34
N GLU A 101 4.55 14.60 3.28
CA GLU A 101 4.07 15.95 2.93
C GLU A 101 4.02 16.21 1.42
N LYS A 102 4.63 15.36 0.58
CA LYS A 102 4.87 15.68 -0.83
C LYS A 102 3.61 15.64 -1.66
N ASN A 103 2.75 14.64 -1.43
CA ASN A 103 1.65 14.36 -2.35
C ASN A 103 0.25 14.51 -1.77
N GLY A 104 0.05 14.70 -0.45
CA GLY A 104 -1.30 14.74 0.15
C GLY A 104 -2.11 13.43 0.05
N GLU A 105 -1.68 12.53 -0.84
CA GLU A 105 -2.18 11.19 -1.16
C GLU A 105 -1.23 10.07 -0.75
N SER A 106 -0.14 10.40 -0.05
CA SER A 106 0.79 9.40 0.44
C SER A 106 0.12 8.53 1.51
N GLU A 107 0.43 7.23 1.47
CA GLU A 107 -0.03 6.28 2.49
C GLU A 107 0.27 6.85 3.89
N PRO A 108 -0.73 6.87 4.80
CA PRO A 108 -0.54 7.44 6.11
C PRO A 108 0.57 6.66 6.85
N PRO A 109 1.34 7.36 7.71
CA PRO A 109 2.34 6.70 8.52
C PRO A 109 1.66 5.70 9.49
N SER A 110 2.46 4.81 10.08
CA SER A 110 1.94 3.92 11.13
C SER A 110 1.25 4.73 12.25
N LEU A 111 0.23 4.15 12.89
CA LEU A 111 -0.53 4.84 13.93
C LEU A 111 0.37 5.39 15.06
N LYS A 112 1.45 4.69 15.40
CA LYS A 112 2.44 5.14 16.39
C LYS A 112 3.15 6.42 15.95
N VAL A 113 3.61 6.45 14.70
CA VAL A 113 4.28 7.62 14.12
C VAL A 113 3.30 8.77 13.95
N ALA A 114 2.09 8.51 13.45
CA ALA A 114 1.00 9.47 13.38
C ALA A 114 0.74 10.12 14.75
N ASN A 115 0.58 9.32 15.80
CA ASN A 115 0.33 9.83 17.14
C ASN A 115 1.51 10.65 17.69
N SER A 116 2.74 10.24 17.38
CA SER A 116 3.96 10.96 17.79
C SER A 116 4.05 12.34 17.12
N ILE A 117 3.74 12.42 15.82
CA ILE A 117 3.67 13.68 15.06
C ILE A 117 2.54 14.56 15.62
N ALA A 118 1.35 14.02 15.88
CA ALA A 118 0.24 14.75 16.48
C ALA A 118 0.61 15.34 17.85
N THR A 119 1.27 14.55 18.70
CA THR A 119 1.76 14.97 20.02
C THR A 119 2.79 16.09 19.90
N LYS A 120 3.75 15.95 18.97
CA LYS A 120 4.78 16.95 18.70
C LYS A 120 4.21 18.27 18.19
N LEU A 121 3.20 18.17 17.31
CA LEU A 121 2.44 19.31 16.84
C LEU A 121 1.44 19.81 17.88
N GLY A 122 1.21 19.12 19.01
CA GLY A 122 0.21 19.52 20.00
C GLY A 122 -1.20 19.65 19.42
N VAL A 123 -1.57 18.76 18.51
CA VAL A 123 -2.91 18.69 17.90
C VAL A 123 -3.47 17.28 18.02
N CYS A 124 -4.79 17.14 17.92
CA CYS A 124 -5.39 15.81 17.85
C CYS A 124 -5.11 15.15 16.48
N ILE A 125 -4.99 13.82 16.49
CA ILE A 125 -4.81 13.02 15.27
C ILE A 125 -5.93 13.24 14.24
N TYR A 126 -7.18 13.46 14.68
CA TYR A 126 -8.32 13.72 13.79
C TYR A 126 -8.26 15.09 13.10
N ARG A 127 -7.55 16.07 13.69
CA ARG A 127 -7.25 17.35 13.03
C ARG A 127 -6.17 17.17 11.96
N MET A 128 -5.29 16.20 12.13
CA MET A 128 -4.16 15.95 11.24
C MET A 128 -4.50 15.03 10.06
N PHE A 129 -5.35 14.03 10.29
CA PHE A 129 -5.80 13.07 9.28
C PHE A 129 -7.33 13.05 9.22
N ASP A 130 -7.86 13.52 8.09
CA ASP A 130 -9.28 13.56 7.81
C ASP A 130 -9.66 12.31 7.02
N LEU A 131 -10.34 11.37 7.68
CA LEU A 131 -10.57 10.02 7.16
C LEU A 131 -11.50 10.00 5.94
N ASP A 132 -12.44 10.94 5.86
CA ASP A 132 -13.44 11.01 4.80
C ASP A 132 -13.47 12.34 4.05
N GLY A 133 -12.58 13.27 4.39
CA GLY A 133 -12.49 14.58 3.74
C GLY A 133 -13.60 15.54 4.16
N LYS A 134 -14.45 15.17 5.12
CA LYS A 134 -15.61 15.94 5.57
C LYS A 134 -15.36 16.71 6.88
N GLU A 135 -14.19 16.56 7.49
CA GLU A 135 -13.83 17.21 8.76
C GLU A 135 -14.78 16.86 9.93
N THR A 136 -15.48 15.72 9.84
CA THR A 136 -16.52 15.36 10.82
C THR A 136 -15.97 14.75 12.10
N TYR A 137 -14.72 14.27 12.07
CA TYR A 137 -14.09 13.60 13.20
C TYR A 137 -13.45 14.61 14.15
N SER A 138 -13.91 14.61 15.40
CA SER A 138 -13.35 15.42 16.48
C SER A 138 -13.13 14.59 17.73
N CYS A 139 -12.08 14.90 18.48
CA CYS A 139 -11.83 14.31 19.78
C CYS A 139 -12.65 15.05 20.84
N LYS A 140 -13.61 14.37 21.47
CA LYS A 140 -14.46 14.95 22.53
C LYS A 140 -13.68 15.38 23.77
N ASN A 141 -12.50 14.79 24.00
CA ASN A 141 -11.66 15.04 25.17
C ASN A 141 -10.49 16.01 24.90
N CYS A 142 -10.32 16.46 23.66
CA CYS A 142 -9.21 17.31 23.27
C CYS A 142 -9.76 18.73 23.07
N LYS A 143 -9.13 19.74 23.70
CA LYS A 143 -9.41 21.16 23.40
C LYS A 143 -8.72 21.57 22.07
N CYS A 144 -8.97 20.82 21.00
CA CYS A 144 -8.29 20.98 19.70
C CYS A 144 -9.20 21.57 18.63
#